data_AF-A0ABD0Q9A4-F1
#
_entry.id   AF-A0ABD0Q9A4-F1
#
_cell.length_a   1.000
_cell.length_b   1.000
_cell.length_c   1.000
_cell.angle_alpha   90.00
_cell.angle_beta   90.00
_cell.angle_gamma   90.00
#
_symmetry.space_group_name_H-M   'P 1'
#
loop_
_entity.id
_entity.type
_entity.pdbx_description
1 polymer ?
#
loop_
_entity_poly.entity_id
_entity_poly.type
_entity_poly.pdbx_seq_one_letter_code
_entity_poly.pdbx_strand_id
1 'polypeptide(L)'
;SQLTFQMQVQEPEDHPVDIYYLMDLSASMFDDLKMIKDLGSTLSREMSKLTSKFRLGFGSFVEKPVLPFIKITHEELANPC
;
A
#
# COMPACT_ATOMS: atom_id res chain seq x y z
N SER A 1 44.85 13.21 4.20
CA SER A 1 44.28 14.38 4.89
C SER A 1 42.83 14.04 5.24
N GLN A 2 42.39 14.35 6.47
CA GLN A 2 41.03 14.05 6.92
C GLN A 2 40.19 15.33 6.82
N LEU A 3 39.02 15.22 6.21
CA LEU A 3 38.07 16.33 6.03
C LEU A 3 36.83 16.04 6.88
N THR A 4 36.44 17.02 7.69
CA THR A 4 35.23 16.95 8.53
C THR A 4 34.19 17.90 7.95
N PHE A 5 33.00 17.37 7.65
CA PHE A 5 31.86 18.16 7.19
C PHE A 5 30.85 18.28 8.32
N GLN A 6 30.46 19.52 8.61
CA GLN A 6 29.37 19.81 9.53
C GLN A 6 28.08 19.91 8.72
N MET A 7 27.14 19.00 8.95
CA MET A 7 25.83 19.01 8.30
C MET A 7 24.75 19.29 9.33
N GLN A 8 23.85 20.21 9.00
CA GLN A 8 22.64 20.49 9.77
C GLN A 8 21.44 20.17 8.88
N VAL A 9 20.47 19.45 9.43
CA VAL A 9 19.27 19.01 8.72
C VAL A 9 18.05 19.55 9.47
N GLN A 10 17.11 20.13 8.73
CA GLN A 10 15.83 20.60 9.25
C GLN A 10 14.73 20.19 8.28
N GLU A 11 13.63 19.67 8.82
CA GLU A 11 12.45 19.28 8.04
C GLU A 11 11.43 20.44 7.99
N PRO A 12 10.84 20.75 6.83
CA PRO A 12 9.78 21.74 6.71
C PRO A 12 8.45 21.19 7.27
N GLU A 13 7.59 22.08 7.78
CA GLU A 13 6.29 21.70 8.35
C GLU A 13 5.30 21.13 7.31
N ASP A 14 5.27 21.69 6.09
CA ASP A 14 4.45 21.17 4.98
C ASP A 14 5.35 20.51 3.92
N HIS A 15 5.42 19.19 3.96
CA HIS A 15 6.19 18.36 3.02
C HIS A 15 5.27 17.43 2.21
N PRO A 16 5.46 17.28 0.89
CA PRO A 16 4.66 16.35 0.08
C PRO A 16 4.79 14.91 0.57
N VAL A 17 3.67 14.18 0.59
CA VAL A 17 3.62 12.78 1.02
C VAL A 17 2.93 11.91 -0.02
N ASP A 18 3.60 10.80 -0.37
CA ASP A 18 3.05 9.75 -1.21
C ASP A 18 2.89 8.46 -0.39
N ILE A 19 1.70 7.89 -0.38
CA ILE A 19 1.45 6.57 0.21
C ILE A 19 1.04 5.61 -0.90
N TYR A 20 1.65 4.42 -0.94
CA TYR A 20 1.24 3.33 -1.80
C TYR A 20 0.75 2.16 -0.96
N TYR A 21 -0.56 1.93 -0.96
CA TYR A 21 -1.18 0.86 -0.20
C TYR A 21 -1.13 -0.44 -1.00
N LEU A 22 -0.31 -1.39 -0.56
CA LEU A 22 -0.17 -2.70 -1.18
C LEU A 22 -0.89 -3.75 -0.33
N MET A 23 -2.03 -4.27 -0.83
CA MET A 23 -2.93 -5.13 -0.09
C MET A 23 -2.85 -6.59 -0.52
N ASP A 24 -2.86 -7.52 0.44
CA ASP A 24 -3.16 -8.92 0.15
C ASP A 24 -4.65 -9.07 -0.19
N LEU A 25 -4.98 -9.71 -1.31
CA LEU A 25 -6.34 -10.05 -1.72
C LEU A 25 -6.63 -11.56 -1.65
N SER A 26 -5.90 -12.28 -0.80
CA SER A 26 -6.22 -13.65 -0.44
C SER A 26 -7.62 -13.76 0.18
N ALA A 27 -8.21 -14.96 0.17
CA ALA A 27 -9.60 -15.17 0.57
C ALA A 27 -9.91 -14.71 2.01
N SER A 28 -8.91 -14.75 2.91
CA SER A 28 -9.06 -14.27 4.29
C SER A 28 -9.22 -12.76 4.41
N MET A 29 -8.86 -12.00 3.38
CA MET A 29 -8.91 -10.53 3.36
C MET A 29 -10.23 -9.97 2.81
N PHE A 30 -11.23 -10.84 2.58
CA PHE A 30 -12.48 -10.47 1.93
C PHE A 30 -13.30 -9.44 2.71
N ASP A 31 -13.31 -9.52 4.05
CA ASP A 31 -13.96 -8.56 4.92
C ASP A 31 -13.15 -7.26 5.05
N ASP A 32 -11.83 -7.34 5.14
CA ASP A 32 -10.92 -6.18 5.15
C ASP A 32 -11.06 -5.30 3.89
N LEU A 33 -11.25 -5.93 2.72
CA LEU A 33 -11.47 -5.21 1.46
C LEU A 33 -12.69 -4.29 1.52
N LYS A 34 -13.73 -4.66 2.30
CA LYS A 34 -14.91 -3.82 2.48
C LYS A 34 -14.57 -2.56 3.27
N MET A 35 -13.72 -2.67 4.29
CA MET A 35 -13.30 -1.53 5.11
C MET A 35 -12.38 -0.57 4.33
N ILE A 36 -11.53 -1.10 3.44
CA ILE A 36 -10.56 -0.28 2.68
C ILE A 36 -11.23 0.72 1.73
N LYS A 37 -12.43 0.41 1.23
CA LYS A 37 -13.20 1.34 0.39
C LYS A 37 -13.44 2.67 1.10
N ASP A 38 -13.76 2.62 2.39
CA ASP A 38 -14.01 3.82 3.20
C ASP A 38 -12.70 4.44 3.72
N LEU A 39 -11.67 3.60 3.94
CA LEU A 39 -10.36 4.02 4.43
C LEU A 39 -9.69 5.05 3.52
N GLY A 40 -9.77 4.89 2.19
CA GLY A 40 -9.13 5.83 1.25
C GLY A 40 -9.60 7.28 1.44
N SER A 41 -10.91 7.48 1.59
CA SER A 41 -11.49 8.81 1.83
C SER A 41 -11.12 9.37 3.20
N THR A 42 -11.11 8.51 4.22
CA THR A 42 -10.76 8.90 5.59
C THR A 42 -9.29 9.26 5.71
N LEU A 43 -8.40 8.45 5.14
CA LEU A 43 -6.96 8.70 5.10
C LEU A 43 -6.64 10.00 4.38
N SER A 44 -7.23 10.23 3.19
CA SER A 44 -7.02 11.49 2.47
C SER A 44 -7.47 12.71 3.27
N ARG A 45 -8.59 12.61 3.98
CA ARG A 45 -9.10 13.70 4.83
C ARG A 45 -8.17 13.97 6.00
N GLU A 46 -7.70 12.95 6.71
CA GLU A 46 -6.79 13.14 7.83
C GLU A 46 -5.42 13.66 7.37
N MET A 47 -4.88 13.15 6.26
CA MET A 47 -3.61 13.62 5.69
C MET A 47 -3.67 15.07 5.19
N SER A 48 -4.83 15.54 4.72
CA SER A 48 -5.00 16.94 4.32
C SER A 48 -4.82 17.96 5.46
N LYS A 49 -4.89 17.51 6.72
CA LYS A 49 -4.60 18.34 7.90
C LYS A 49 -3.10 18.47 8.18
N LEU A 50 -2.27 17.59 7.61
CA LEU A 50 -0.83 17.50 7.85
C LEU A 50 -0.01 18.03 6.67
N THR A 51 -0.45 17.78 5.43
CA THR A 51 0.20 18.32 4.23
C THR A 51 -0.82 18.77 3.18
N SER A 52 -0.45 19.81 2.45
CA SER A 52 -1.19 20.28 1.27
C SER A 52 -1.06 19.36 0.05
N LYS A 53 -0.08 18.43 0.05
CA LYS A 53 0.32 17.63 -1.12
C LYS A 53 0.35 16.14 -0.79
N PHE A 54 -0.83 15.55 -0.67
CA PHE A 54 -0.98 14.12 -0.44
C PHE A 54 -1.33 13.36 -1.73
N ARG A 55 -0.65 12.25 -2.01
CA ARG A 55 -1.00 11.31 -3.08
C ARG A 55 -1.13 9.89 -2.52
N LEU A 56 -2.15 9.18 -2.99
CA LEU A 56 -2.42 7.80 -2.61
C LEU A 56 -2.47 6.90 -3.85
N GLY A 57 -1.67 5.86 -3.85
CA GLY A 57 -1.72 4.75 -4.80
C GLY A 57 -2.21 3.46 -4.14
N PHE A 58 -2.69 2.53 -4.95
CA PHE A 58 -3.15 1.21 -4.50
C PHE A 58 -2.61 0.12 -5.42
N GLY A 59 -2.18 -0.99 -4.83
CA GLY A 59 -1.85 -2.24 -5.53
C GLY A 59 -2.26 -3.45 -4.71
N SER A 60 -2.30 -4.61 -5.36
CA SER A 60 -2.61 -5.86 -4.67
C SER A 60 -1.73 -7.02 -5.08
N PHE A 61 -1.70 -8.03 -4.23
CA PHE A 61 -1.04 -9.30 -4.49
C PHE A 61 -1.83 -10.46 -3.87
N VAL A 62 -1.54 -11.68 -4.34
CA VAL A 62 -1.94 -12.93 -3.67
C VAL A 62 -0.70 -13.84 -3.68
N GLU A 63 -0.44 -14.53 -4.79
CA GLU A 63 0.72 -15.39 -4.97
C GLU A 63 0.99 -15.68 -6.45
N LYS A 64 2.15 -16.25 -6.79
CA LYS A 64 2.50 -16.74 -8.12
C LYS A 64 1.52 -17.85 -8.55
N PRO A 65 0.94 -17.78 -9.76
CA PRO A 65 -0.08 -18.74 -10.21
C PRO A 65 0.55 -20.04 -10.77
N VAL A 66 1.38 -20.70 -9.97
CA VAL A 66 2.06 -21.95 -10.31
C VAL A 66 2.04 -22.92 -9.13
N LEU A 67 2.21 -24.22 -9.41
CA LEU A 67 2.40 -25.22 -8.35
C LEU A 67 3.73 -24.96 -7.61
N PRO A 68 3.80 -25.26 -6.30
CA PRO A 68 2.74 -25.79 -5.43
C PRO A 68 1.87 -24.71 -4.76
N PHE A 69 2.00 -23.44 -5.16
CA PHE A 69 1.39 -22.31 -4.45
C PHE A 69 -0.11 -22.20 -4.67
N ILE A 70 -0.57 -22.49 -5.89
CA ILE A 70 -1.98 -22.64 -6.20
C ILE A 70 -2.22 -23.98 -6.88
N LYS A 71 -3.44 -24.47 -6.79
CA LYS A 71 -3.86 -25.58 -7.63
C LYS A 71 -4.19 -25.06 -9.04
N ILE A 72 -3.79 -25.83 -10.05
CA ILE A 72 -3.84 -25.42 -11.47
C ILE A 72 -4.86 -26.21 -12.29
N THR A 73 -5.81 -26.88 -11.63
CA THR A 73 -6.92 -27.53 -12.35
C THR A 73 -7.80 -26.47 -13.00
N HIS A 74 -8.49 -26.82 -14.08
CA HIS A 74 -9.33 -25.86 -14.80
C HIS A 74 -10.43 -25.28 -13.90
N GLU A 75 -11.00 -26.07 -13.00
CA GLU A 75 -12.04 -25.63 -12.06
C GLU A 75 -11.50 -24.64 -11.03
N GLU A 76 -10.33 -24.91 -10.45
CA GLU A 76 -9.72 -24.08 -9.40
C GLU A 76 -9.08 -22.79 -9.97
N LEU A 77 -8.65 -22.79 -11.23
CA LEU A 77 -8.22 -21.56 -11.90
C LEU A 77 -9.42 -20.66 -12.28
N ALA A 78 -10.55 -21.26 -12.65
CA ALA A 78 -11.77 -20.53 -12.97
C ALA A 78 -12.37 -19.88 -11.71
N ASN A 79 -12.30 -20.59 -10.58
CA ASN A 79 -12.68 -20.05 -9.28
C ASN A 79 -11.80 -20.66 -8.17
N PRO A 80 -10.81 -19.91 -7.64
CA PRO A 80 -9.92 -20.39 -6.58
C PRO A 80 -10.57 -20.42 -5.19
N CYS A 81 -11.88 -20.14 -5.08
CA CYS A 81 -12.63 -20.03 -3.83
C CYS A 81 -13.91 -20.87 -3.85
#